data_AF-A0A7Z9ZE79-F1
#
_entry.id   AF-A0A7Z9ZE79-F1
#
_cell.length_a   1.000
_cell.length_b   1.000
_cell.length_c   1.000
_cell.angle_alpha   90.00
_cell.angle_beta   90.00
_cell.angle_gamma   90.00
#
_symmetry.space_group_name_H-M   'P 1'
#
loop_
_entity.id
_entity.type
_entity.pdbx_description
1 polymer ?
#
loop_
_entity_poly.entity_id
_entity_poly.type
_entity_poly.pdbx_seq_one_letter_code
_entity_poly.pdbx_strand_id
1 'polypeptide(L)'
;KRFALRVIRLVNALPKGKAGEVIGWQLIRSATSVGSNYRAACRARSRAEFIAKLGIVEEEIDESAYWLELLVEDAERREERGDGGTLFPLRTFRCLETGH
;
A
#
# COMPACT_ATOMS: atom_id res chain seq x y z
N LYS A 1 10.83 5.90 -1.67
CA LYS A 1 10.94 6.02 -0.18
C LYS A 1 9.71 6.64 0.47
N ARG A 2 9.20 7.78 -0.03
CA ARG A 2 7.97 8.41 0.51
C ARG A 2 6.78 7.44 0.57
N PHE A 3 6.54 6.68 -0.51
CA PHE A 3 5.48 5.67 -0.57
C PHE A 3 5.52 4.67 0.59
N ALA A 4 6.61 3.90 0.73
CA ALA A 4 6.77 2.94 1.83
C ALA A 4 6.59 3.57 3.24
N LEU A 5 7.07 4.80 3.47
CA LEU A 5 6.87 5.48 4.76
C LEU A 5 5.39 5.81 5.02
N ARG A 6 4.62 6.17 3.99
CA ARG A 6 3.17 6.41 4.11
C ARG A 6 2.44 5.12 4.41
N VAL A 7 2.78 4.04 3.73
CA VAL A 7 2.22 2.71 3.97
C VAL A 7 2.48 2.24 5.41
N ILE A 8 3.70 2.38 5.92
CA ILE A 8 4.01 2.03 7.32
C ILE A 8 3.13 2.83 8.30
N ARG A 9 2.95 4.13 8.06
CA ARG A 9 2.08 4.98 8.89
C ARG A 9 0.62 4.56 8.81
N LEU A 10 0.14 4.20 7.61
CA LEU A 10 -1.20 3.69 7.40
C LEU A 10 -1.45 2.40 8.18
N VAL A 11 -0.57 1.41 8.02
CA VAL A 11 -0.69 0.10 8.69
C VAL A 11 -0.64 0.24 10.21
N ASN A 12 0.19 1.13 10.73
CA ASN A 12 0.23 1.42 12.17
C ASN A 12 -1.07 2.03 12.71
N ALA A 13 -1.85 2.70 11.86
CA ALA A 13 -3.13 3.30 12.22
C ALA A 13 -4.33 2.33 12.08
N LEU A 14 -4.14 1.15 11.45
CA LEU A 14 -5.23 0.21 11.24
C LEU A 14 -5.81 -0.29 12.58
N PRO A 15 -7.13 -0.54 12.64
CA PRO A 15 -7.77 -1.17 13.79
C PRO A 15 -7.06 -2.48 14.15
N LYS A 16 -6.83 -2.71 15.44
CA LYS A 16 -6.21 -3.95 15.92
C LYS A 16 -7.13 -5.13 15.64
N GLY A 17 -6.57 -6.17 15.04
CA GLY A 17 -7.31 -7.37 14.66
C GLY A 17 -6.52 -8.20 13.66
N LYS A 18 -6.82 -9.50 13.62
CA LYS A 18 -6.05 -10.46 12.81
C LYS A 18 -6.06 -10.13 11.33
N ALA A 19 -7.21 -9.70 10.79
CA ALA A 19 -7.34 -9.31 9.39
C ALA A 19 -6.48 -8.08 9.06
N GLY A 20 -6.54 -7.03 9.90
CA GLY A 20 -5.73 -5.82 9.72
C GLY A 20 -4.23 -6.07 9.83
N GLU A 21 -3.82 -6.96 10.73
CA GLU A 21 -2.41 -7.39 10.84
C GLU A 21 -1.92 -8.12 9.59
N VAL A 22 -2.71 -9.08 9.09
CA VAL A 22 -2.34 -9.87 7.91
C VAL A 22 -2.28 -8.99 6.66
N ILE A 23 -3.32 -8.19 6.41
CA ILE A 23 -3.37 -7.28 5.26
C ILE A 23 -2.26 -6.22 5.37
N GLY A 24 -2.10 -5.62 6.54
CA GLY A 24 -1.07 -4.62 6.78
C GLY A 24 0.34 -5.16 6.57
N TRP A 25 0.60 -6.42 6.94
CA TRP A 25 1.88 -7.06 6.67
C TRP A 25 2.14 -7.29 5.18
N GLN A 26 1.14 -7.77 4.44
CA GLN A 26 1.25 -7.95 3.00
C GLN A 26 1.51 -6.62 2.29
N LEU A 27 0.76 -5.57 2.67
CA LEU A 27 0.91 -4.24 2.11
C LEU A 27 2.29 -3.63 2.41
N ILE A 28 2.85 -3.82 3.61
CA ILE A 28 4.23 -3.36 3.92
C ILE A 28 5.24 -4.08 3.03
N ARG A 29 5.06 -5.40 2.83
CA ARG A 29 5.98 -6.21 2.04
C ARG A 29 6.02 -5.73 0.60
N SER A 30 4.88 -5.66 -0.09
CA SER A 30 4.81 -5.21 -1.48
C SER A 30 5.28 -3.75 -1.63
N ALA A 31 4.83 -2.85 -0.75
CA ALA A 31 5.20 -1.42 -0.83
C ALA A 31 6.70 -1.15 -0.60
N THR A 32 7.38 -1.96 0.21
CA THR A 32 8.83 -1.86 0.41
C THR A 32 9.60 -2.47 -0.77
N SER A 33 9.08 -3.55 -1.36
CA SER A 33 9.61 -4.16 -2.59
C SER A 33 9.62 -3.19 -3.76
N VAL A 34 8.57 -2.37 -3.97
CA VAL A 34 8.53 -1.31 -5.00
C VAL A 34 9.80 -0.45 -4.96
N GLY A 35 10.16 0.04 -3.77
CA GLY A 35 11.33 0.90 -3.58
C GLY A 35 12.66 0.18 -3.80
N SER A 36 12.74 -1.09 -3.42
CA SER A 36 13.92 -1.93 -3.61
C SER A 36 14.15 -2.26 -5.09
N ASN A 37 13.11 -2.76 -5.76
CA ASN A 37 13.12 -3.15 -7.17
C ASN A 37 13.35 -1.95 -8.08
N TYR A 38 12.76 -0.78 -7.78
CA TYR A 38 13.03 0.44 -8.55
C TYR A 38 14.50 0.87 -8.45
N ARG A 39 15.11 0.79 -7.26
CA ARG A 39 16.55 1.05 -7.10
C ARG A 39 17.41 0.05 -7.86
N ALA A 40 16.98 -1.22 -7.94
CA ALA A 40 17.66 -2.25 -8.72
C ALA A 40 17.52 -2.02 -10.23
N ALA A 41 16.36 -1.52 -10.68
CA ALA A 41 16.12 -1.09 -12.06
C ALA A 41 17.06 0.06 -12.44
N CYS A 42 17.18 1.10 -11.61
CA CYS A 42 18.13 2.21 -11.83
C CYS A 42 19.61 1.77 -12.00
N ARG A 43 19.98 0.57 -11.54
CA ARG A 43 21.33 -0.01 -11.68
C ARG A 43 21.44 -1.02 -12.83
N ALA A 44 20.44 -1.11 -13.70
CA ALA A 44 20.47 -1.99 -14.85
C ALA A 44 21.61 -1.62 -15.81
N ARG A 45 22.21 -2.64 -16.43
CA ARG A 45 23.34 -2.47 -17.37
C ARG A 45 22.91 -2.32 -18.82
N SER A 46 21.61 -2.48 -19.10
CA SER A 46 21.03 -2.31 -20.43
C SER A 46 19.59 -1.82 -20.35
N ARG A 47 19.09 -1.30 -21.46
CA ARG A 47 17.68 -0.89 -21.59
C ARG A 47 16.72 -2.07 -21.43
N ALA A 48 17.06 -3.23 -21.97
CA ALA A 48 16.23 -4.43 -21.84
C ALA A 48 16.12 -4.89 -20.37
N GLU A 49 17.25 -4.91 -19.65
CA GLU A 49 17.27 -5.24 -18.22
C GLU A 49 16.50 -4.20 -17.39
N PHE A 50 16.59 -2.92 -17.75
CA PHE A 50 15.84 -1.85 -17.10
C PHE A 50 14.32 -2.07 -17.24
N ILE A 51 13.84 -2.36 -18.46
CA ILE A 51 12.43 -2.61 -18.74
C ILE A 51 11.94 -3.87 -17.99
N ALA A 52 12.70 -4.96 -18.02
CA ALA A 52 12.35 -6.18 -17.31
C ALA A 52 12.22 -5.95 -15.79
N LYS A 53 13.14 -5.19 -15.19
CA LYS A 53 13.07 -4.84 -13.76
C LYS A 53 11.94 -3.86 -13.43
N LEU A 54 11.55 -3.00 -14.36
CA LEU A 54 10.38 -2.14 -14.19
C LEU A 54 9.08 -2.95 -14.17
N GLY A 55 8.97 -4.04 -14.94
CA GLY A 55 7.82 -4.95 -14.86
C GLY A 55 7.62 -5.50 -13.43
N ILE A 56 8.70 -5.89 -12.76
CA ILE A 56 8.64 -6.32 -11.35
C ILE A 56 8.16 -5.17 -10.44
N VAL A 57 8.61 -3.94 -10.71
CA VAL A 57 8.15 -2.77 -9.93
C VAL A 57 6.66 -2.54 -10.11
N GLU A 58 6.16 -2.69 -11.34
CA GLU A 58 4.74 -2.57 -11.69
C GLU A 58 3.90 -3.63 -10.96
N GLU A 59 4.32 -4.91 -10.99
CA GLU A 59 3.66 -6.00 -10.27
C GLU A 59 3.55 -5.71 -8.75
N GLU A 60 4.61 -5.18 -8.14
CA GLU A 60 4.61 -4.84 -6.70
C GLU A 60 3.75 -3.62 -6.37
N ILE A 61 3.60 -2.68 -7.32
CA ILE A 61 2.67 -1.55 -7.20
C ILE A 61 1.23 -2.05 -7.28
N ASP A 62 0.93 -2.95 -8.22
CA ASP A 62 -0.40 -3.53 -8.38
C ASP A 62 -0.83 -4.34 -7.15
N GLU A 63 0.07 -5.18 -6.61
CA GLU A 63 -0.18 -5.89 -5.34
C GLU A 63 -0.42 -4.89 -4.19
N SER A 64 0.36 -3.80 -4.12
CA SER A 64 0.14 -2.74 -3.12
C SER A 64 -1.22 -2.06 -3.27
N ALA A 65 -1.68 -1.81 -4.51
CA ALA A 65 -2.96 -1.18 -4.80
C ALA A 65 -4.12 -2.09 -4.36
N TYR A 66 -4.07 -3.38 -4.72
CA TYR A 66 -5.06 -4.37 -4.31
C TYR A 66 -5.27 -4.41 -2.78
N TRP A 67 -4.18 -4.41 -2.00
CA TRP A 67 -4.31 -4.39 -0.54
C TRP A 67 -4.90 -3.09 0.01
N LEU A 68 -4.65 -1.95 -0.64
CA LEU A 68 -5.26 -0.67 -0.27
C LEU A 68 -6.75 -0.65 -0.58
N GLU A 69 -7.15 -1.14 -1.77
CA GLU A 69 -8.55 -1.26 -2.18
C GLU A 69 -9.34 -2.12 -1.19
N LEU A 70 -8.81 -3.28 -0.80
CA LEU A 70 -9.44 -4.14 0.22
C LEU A 70 -9.64 -3.43 1.56
N LEU A 71 -8.67 -2.61 1.99
CA LEU A 71 -8.80 -1.85 3.24
C LEU A 71 -9.86 -0.74 3.14
N VAL A 72 -10.00 -0.11 1.97
CA VAL A 72 -11.02 0.91 1.72
C VAL A 72 -12.41 0.27 1.72
N GLU A 73 -12.61 -0.81 0.96
CA GLU A 73 -13.90 -1.51 0.92
C GLU A 73 -14.33 -2.04 2.30
N ASP A 74 -13.38 -2.57 3.09
CA ASP A 74 -13.68 -3.01 4.46
C ASP A 74 -14.05 -1.85 5.38
N ALA A 75 -13.40 -0.68 5.22
CA ALA A 75 -13.71 0.52 5.99
C ALA A 75 -15.10 1.06 5.65
N GLU A 76 -15.46 1.15 4.37
CA GLU A 76 -16.77 1.63 3.91
C GLU A 76 -17.91 0.75 4.44
N ARG A 77 -17.74 -0.59 4.39
CA ARG A 77 -18.74 -1.53 4.90
C ARG A 77 -18.95 -1.45 6.42
N ARG A 78 -17.96 -0.99 7.18
CA ARG A 78 -18.10 -0.79 8.64
C ARG A 78 -18.89 0.48 8.95
N GLU A 79 -18.71 1.53 8.16
CA GLU A 79 -19.45 2.79 8.30
C GLU A 79 -20.95 2.58 8.02
N GLU A 80 -21.28 1.83 6.96
CA GLU A 80 -22.68 1.47 6.62
C GLU A 80 -23.39 0.69 7.75
N ARG A 81 -22.65 -0.12 8.50
CA ARG A 81 -23.19 -0.93 9.61
C ARG A 81 -23.41 -0.11 10.90
N GLY A 82 -22.93 1.13 10.96
CA GLY A 82 -23.03 1.95 12.16
C GLY A 82 -22.18 1.46 13.32
N ASP A 83 -21.15 0.64 13.05
CA ASP A 83 -20.18 0.22 14.06
C ASP A 83 -19.34 1.44 14.44
N GLY A 84 -19.77 2.17 15.47
CA GLY A 84 -19.12 3.38 16.01
C GLY A 84 -17.72 3.18 16.61
N GLY A 85 -17.03 2.08 16.26
CA GLY A 85 -15.68 1.75 16.68
C GLY A 85 -14.64 2.45 15.81
N THR A 86 -14.24 3.65 16.25
CA THR A 86 -13.15 4.46 15.67
C THR A 86 -13.31 4.72 14.18
N LEU A 87 -13.91 5.86 13.88
CA LEU A 87 -13.82 6.54 12.60
C LEU A 87 -12.36 6.56 12.15
N PHE A 88 -11.94 5.57 11.35
CA PHE A 88 -10.74 5.69 10.55
C PHE A 88 -11.12 6.79 9.56
N PRO A 89 -10.65 8.03 9.72
CA PRO A 89 -11.21 9.08 8.91
C PRO A 89 -10.74 8.76 7.50
N LEU A 90 -11.67 8.52 6.58
CA LEU A 90 -11.43 8.41 5.14
C LEU A 90 -10.58 9.59 4.61
N ARG A 91 -10.42 10.67 5.39
CA ARG A 91 -9.43 11.74 5.19
C ARG A 91 -7.97 11.27 5.15
N THR A 92 -7.55 10.28 5.94
CA THR A 92 -6.17 9.77 5.92
C THR A 92 -5.90 8.97 4.65
N PHE A 93 -6.90 8.23 4.15
CA PHE A 93 -6.83 7.49 2.89
C PHE A 93 -6.90 8.40 1.66
N ARG A 94 -7.79 9.39 1.64
CA ARG A 94 -7.89 10.35 0.53
C ARG A 94 -6.59 11.12 0.28
N CYS A 95 -5.76 11.30 1.30
CA CYS A 95 -4.43 11.89 1.18
C CYS A 95 -3.49 11.07 0.27
N LEU A 96 -3.63 9.73 0.23
CA LEU A 96 -2.86 8.86 -0.67
C LEU A 96 -3.19 9.08 -2.15
N GLU A 97 -4.45 9.36 -2.46
CA GLU A 97 -4.92 9.65 -3.83
C GLU A 97 -4.62 11.08 -4.28
N THR A 98 -4.68 12.09 -3.39
CA THR A 98 -4.59 13.50 -3.79
C THR A 98 -3.17 14.10 -3.79
N GLY A 99 -2.12 13.32 -3.54
CA GLY A 99 -0.74 13.77 -3.80
C GLY A 99 -0.25 15.02 -3.03
N HIS A 100 -0.90 15.37 -1.90
CA HIS A 100 -0.44 16.43 -0.99
C HIS A 100 0.38 15.88 0.17
#